data_AF-A0A5K0YUD9-F1
#
_entry.id   AF-A0A5K0YUD9-F1
#
_cell.length_a   1.000
_cell.length_b   1.000
_cell.length_c   1.000
_cell.angle_alpha   90.00
_cell.angle_beta   90.00
_cell.angle_gamma   90.00
#
_symmetry.space_group_name_H-M   'P 1'
#
loop_
_entity.id
_entity.type
_entity.pdbx_description
1 polymer ?
#
loop_
_entity_poly.entity_id
_entity_poly.type
_entity_poly.pdbx_seq_one_letter_code
_entity_poly.pdbx_strand_id
1 'polypeptide(L)' 'VDWTPELHRRFVQAVEQLGIEQAIPSRILELMKVEGLTRHNVASHLQ' A
#
# COMPACT_ATOMS: atom_id res chain seq x y z
N VAL A 1 1.39 -4.93 11.28
CA VAL A 1 0.53 -3.75 11.03
C VAL A 1 -0.87 -4.27 10.93
N ASP A 2 -1.78 -3.73 11.74
CA ASP A 2 -3.20 -4.03 11.61
C ASP A 2 -3.77 -3.15 10.49
N TRP A 3 -4.40 -3.79 9.51
CA TRP A 3 -5.03 -3.10 8.38
C TRP A 3 -6.43 -2.63 8.77
N THR A 4 -6.48 -1.44 9.37
CA THR A 4 -7.77 -0.79 9.63
C THR A 4 -8.48 -0.46 8.31
N PRO A 5 -9.82 -0.32 8.31
CA PRO A 5 -10.56 0.04 7.10
C PRO A 5 -10.05 1.32 6.41
N GLU A 6 -9.62 2.32 7.19
CA GLU A 6 -9.05 3.56 6.67
C GLU A 6 -7.68 3.33 6.01
N LEU A 7 -6.79 2.55 6.63
CA LEU A 7 -5.49 2.24 6.05
C LEU A 7 -5.64 1.42 4.77
N HIS A 8 -6.57 0.47 4.76
CA HIS A 8 -6.89 -0.34 3.59
C HIS A 8 -7.45 0.51 2.45
N ARG A 9 -8.35 1.47 2.74
CA ARG A 9 -8.88 2.39 1.73
C ARG A 9 -7.76 3.18 1.02
N ARG A 10 -6.77 3.68 1.78
CA ARG A 10 -5.60 4.37 1.21
C ARG A 10 -4.74 3.44 0.34
N PHE A 11 -4.58 2.19 0.75
CA PHE A 11 -3.87 1.18 -0.05
C PHE A 11 -4.57 0.91 -1.38
N VAL A 12 -5.89 0.70 -1.38
CA VAL A 12 -6.67 0.49 -2.61
C VAL A 12 -6.54 1.69 -3.54
N GLN A 13 -6.67 2.90 -3.01
CA GLN A 13 -6.47 4.13 -3.80
C GLN A 13 -5.06 4.22 -4.41
N ALA A 14 -4.02 3.84 -3.66
CA ALA A 14 -2.65 3.83 -4.17
C ALA A 14 -2.46 2.77 -5.28
N VAL A 15 -3.06 1.59 -5.13
CA VAL A 15 -3.03 0.54 -6.16
C VAL A 15 -3.78 0.98 -7.42
N GLU A 16 -4.97 1.56 -7.28
CA GLU A 16 -5.76 2.11 -8.39
C GLU A 16 -5.01 3.22 -9.12
N GLN A 17 -4.35 4.12 -8.38
CA GLN A 17 -3.59 5.22 -8.95
C GLN A 17 -2.35 4.75 -9.73
N LEU A 18 -1.67 3.70 -9.26
CA LEU A 18 -0.53 3.12 -9.96
C LEU A 18 -0.95 2.28 -11.16
N GLY A 19 -2.12 1.63 -11.08
CA GLY A 19 -2.53 0.61 -12.02
C GLY A 19 -1.76 -0.71 -11.80
N ILE A 20 -2.30 -1.78 -12.38
CA ILE A 20 -1.88 -3.17 -12.10
C ILE A 20 -0.37 -3.38 -12.35
N GLU A 21 0.19 -2.80 -13.42
CA GLU A 21 1.60 -3.00 -13.78
C GLU A 21 2.59 -2.30 -12.83
N GLN A 22 2.19 -1.19 -12.21
CA GLN A 22 3.07 -0.36 -11.38
C GLN A 22 2.79 -0.51 -9.88
N ALA A 23 1.76 -1.27 -9.50
CA ALA A 23 1.35 -1.54 -8.12
C ALA A 23 2.34 -2.50 -7.43
N ILE A 24 3.62 -2.12 -7.35
CA ILE A 24 4.65 -2.86 -6.61
C ILE A 24 4.79 -2.32 -5.18
N PRO A 25 5.22 -3.15 -4.20
CA PRO A 25 5.20 -2.76 -2.79
C PRO A 25 5.98 -1.49 -2.44
N SER A 26 7.09 -1.20 -3.11
CA SER A 26 7.86 0.04 -2.90
C SER A 26 7.08 1.27 -3.35
N ARG A 27 6.45 1.22 -4.53
CA ARG A 27 5.67 2.34 -5.09
C ARG A 27 4.40 2.61 -4.29
N ILE A 28 3.72 1.56 -3.87
CA ILE A 28 2.53 1.69 -3.02
C ILE A 28 2.92 2.35 -1.69
N LEU A 29 4.01 1.92 -1.06
CA LEU A 29 4.51 2.54 0.17
C LEU A 29 4.84 4.03 -0.01
N GLU A 30 5.55 4.37 -1.09
CA GLU A 30 5.90 5.75 -1.46
C GLU A 30 4.66 6.65 -1.62
N LEU A 31 3.59 6.14 -2.20
CA LEU A 31 2.33 6.87 -2.35
C LEU A 31 1.55 6.99 -1.04
N MET A 32 1.50 5.93 -0.25
CA MET A 32 0.71 5.90 0.99
C MET A 32 1.23 6.88 2.04
N LYS A 33 2.57 7.11 2.11
CA LYS A 33 3.22 8.05 3.04
C LYS A 33 2.74 7.91 4.50
N VAL A 34 2.46 6.68 4.94
CA VAL A 34 2.03 6.39 6.30
C VAL A 34 3.24 6.10 7.16
N GLU A 35 3.38 6.84 8.26
CA GLU A 35 4.46 6.63 9.23
C GLU A 35 4.37 5.24 9.87
N GLY A 36 5.52 4.57 10.02
CA GLY A 36 5.60 3.21 10.57
C GLY A 36 5.17 2.10 9.61
N LEU A 37 4.63 2.42 8.42
CA LEU A 37 4.37 1.45 7.38
C LEU A 37 5.68 1.07 6.67
N THR A 38 5.92 -0.22 6.47
CA THR A 38 7.12 -0.72 5.79
C THR A 38 6.79 -1.40 4.48
N ARG A 39 7.79 -1.52 3.58
CA ARG A 39 7.66 -2.26 2.31
C ARG A 39 7.18 -3.69 2.55
N HIS A 40 7.65 -4.32 3.64
CA HIS A 40 7.26 -5.68 3.99
C HIS A 40 5.77 -5.78 4.36
N ASN A 41 5.22 -4.80 5.10
CA ASN A 41 3.80 -4.78 5.42
C ASN A 41 2.93 -4.67 4.16
N VAL A 42 3.34 -3.80 3.22
CA VAL A 42 2.66 -3.63 1.94
C VAL A 42 2.77 -4.89 1.09
N ALA A 43 3.96 -5.49 0.98
CA ALA A 43 4.18 -6.71 0.22
C ALA A 43 3.36 -7.89 0.76
N SER A 44 3.31 -8.06 2.09
CA SER A 44 2.52 -9.11 2.73
C SER A 44 1.01 -8.92 2.57
N HIS A 45 0.54 -7.69 2.34
CA HIS A 45 -0.88 -7.39 2.12
C HIS A 45 -1.30 -7.48 0.65
N LEU A 46 -0.35 -7.34 -0.27
CA LEU A 46 -0.57 -7.44 -1.71
C LEU A 46 -0.57 -8.89 -2.23
N GLN A 47 0.04 -9.82 -1.48
CA GLN A 47 0.11 -11.25 -1.78
C GLN A 47 -1.20 -11.97 -1.46
#